data_AF-A0A553I9A3-F1
#
_entry.id   AF-A0A553I9A3-F1
#
_cell.length_a   1.000
_cell.length_b   1.000
_cell.length_c   1.000
_cell.angle_alpha   90.00
_cell.angle_beta   90.00
_cell.angle_gamma   90.00
#
_symmetry.space_group_name_H-M   'P 1'
#
loop_
_entity.id
_entity.type
_entity.pdbx_description
1 polymer ?
#
loop_
_entity_poly.entity_id
_entity_poly.type
_entity_poly.pdbx_seq_one_letter_code
_entity_poly.pdbx_strand_id
1 'polypeptide(L)'
;MAVNDIVTDPELTTVLAASRDTRLQALSLVDQIAAAGPIDGASTEAQLETSKQQKLLITNLAQLRGLHRAANFAARQTKAQTSEARQEVDRLHLQLQNLYYEQRHLQGEITACESFESVSIAPVSLLDQDAEEQVEANPMPVAPANHECEDEYLDKIRSSYCCSVPELAQELIEIKNSHSYQQLPLIPVDEFLALKPEHAADDENALMVARIEHERSEREALEQKRMELLKRKQKLIADNKRRKDDLSNLDKELEKFIDHKRPQTRCLGDQNRLQHGTVCLSHTISEPQKSMSRKAEVSDMRSVITGSRELDLDSHVMLSKELIADSGCYRLISLRQYPNR
;
A
#
# COMPACT_ATOMS: atom_id res chain seq x y z
N MET A 1 -69.48 -10.42 29.87
CA MET A 1 -68.60 -11.57 30.14
C MET A 1 -68.50 -11.72 31.63
N ALA A 2 -68.77 -12.90 32.19
CA ALA A 2 -68.72 -13.08 33.64
C ALA A 2 -67.26 -12.97 34.11
N VAL A 3 -67.02 -12.27 35.22
CA VAL A 3 -65.67 -12.05 35.81
C VAL A 3 -64.89 -13.35 36.01
N ASN A 4 -65.58 -14.49 36.08
CA ASN A 4 -65.00 -15.81 36.26
C ASN A 4 -64.19 -16.31 35.06
N ASP A 5 -64.42 -15.79 33.83
CA ASP A 5 -63.72 -16.25 32.63
C ASP A 5 -62.39 -15.50 32.38
N ILE A 6 -62.13 -14.42 33.14
CA ILE A 6 -60.96 -13.55 32.95
C ILE A 6 -59.82 -13.94 33.90
N VAL A 7 -60.15 -14.56 35.03
CA VAL A 7 -59.19 -14.92 36.07
C VAL A 7 -58.70 -16.35 35.85
N THR A 8 -57.47 -16.49 35.39
CA THR A 8 -56.83 -17.79 35.12
C THR A 8 -56.10 -18.33 36.36
N ASP A 9 -55.78 -17.46 37.32
CA ASP A 9 -55.01 -17.81 38.52
C ASP A 9 -55.85 -18.69 39.47
N PRO A 10 -55.36 -19.89 39.85
CA PRO A 10 -56.13 -20.83 40.66
C PRO A 10 -56.37 -20.32 42.08
N GLU A 11 -55.40 -19.61 42.69
CA GLU A 11 -55.58 -19.07 44.04
C GLU A 11 -56.65 -17.96 44.04
N LEU A 12 -56.60 -17.05 43.07
CA LEU A 12 -57.56 -15.97 42.94
C LEU A 12 -58.96 -16.49 42.59
N THR A 13 -59.05 -17.57 41.81
CA THR A 13 -60.31 -18.25 41.49
C THR A 13 -60.95 -18.84 42.75
N THR A 14 -60.15 -19.49 43.62
CA THR A 14 -60.65 -20.00 44.91
C THR A 14 -61.12 -18.89 45.85
N VAL A 15 -60.42 -17.76 45.90
CA VAL A 15 -60.81 -16.57 46.69
C VAL A 15 -62.14 -16.00 46.18
N LEU A 16 -62.31 -15.88 44.87
CA LEU A 16 -63.54 -15.37 44.25
C LEU A 16 -64.73 -16.29 44.48
N ALA A 17 -64.53 -17.61 44.36
CA ALA A 17 -65.55 -18.61 44.67
C ALA A 17 -65.96 -18.55 46.15
N ALA A 18 -64.99 -18.60 47.07
CA ALA A 18 -65.25 -18.51 48.51
C ALA A 18 -65.94 -17.18 48.90
N SER A 19 -65.56 -16.08 48.25
CA SER A 19 -66.20 -14.77 48.44
C SER A 19 -67.66 -14.78 48.00
N ARG A 20 -67.94 -15.34 46.81
CA ARG A 20 -69.29 -15.48 46.27
C ARG A 20 -70.17 -16.34 47.18
N ASP A 21 -69.66 -17.49 47.62
CA ASP A 21 -70.42 -18.43 48.45
C ASP A 21 -70.71 -17.84 49.83
N THR A 22 -69.71 -17.19 50.45
CA THR A 22 -69.88 -16.49 51.73
C THR A 22 -70.91 -15.37 51.60
N ARG A 23 -70.91 -14.63 50.49
CA ARG A 23 -71.90 -13.56 50.22
C ARG A 23 -73.31 -14.13 50.05
N LEU A 24 -73.47 -15.21 49.30
CA LEU A 24 -74.78 -15.86 49.12
C LEU A 24 -75.32 -16.37 50.45
N GLN A 25 -74.47 -16.98 51.28
CA GLN A 25 -74.84 -17.44 52.61
C GLN A 25 -75.24 -16.29 53.54
N ALA A 26 -74.51 -15.16 53.50
CA ALA A 26 -74.86 -13.96 54.26
C ALA A 26 -76.21 -13.39 53.86
N LEU A 27 -76.49 -13.29 52.55
CA LEU A 27 -77.77 -12.82 52.02
C LEU A 27 -78.92 -13.74 52.43
N SER A 28 -78.74 -15.06 52.28
CA SER A 28 -79.73 -16.05 52.73
C SER A 28 -80.04 -15.93 54.23
N LEU A 29 -79.02 -15.68 55.07
CA LEU A 29 -79.22 -15.50 56.51
C LEU A 29 -79.99 -14.21 56.81
N VAL A 30 -79.72 -13.12 56.09
CA VAL A 30 -80.47 -11.85 56.21
C VAL A 30 -81.93 -12.05 55.83
N ASP A 31 -82.21 -12.76 54.73
CA ASP A 31 -83.58 -13.05 54.28
C ASP A 31 -84.33 -13.92 55.31
N GLN A 32 -83.67 -14.92 55.90
CA GLN A 32 -84.25 -15.77 56.96
C GLN A 32 -84.57 -14.98 58.24
N ILE A 33 -83.69 -14.06 58.64
CA ILE A 33 -83.93 -13.18 59.80
C ILE A 33 -85.08 -12.21 59.52
N ALA A 34 -85.15 -11.65 58.31
CA ALA A 34 -86.23 -10.77 57.90
C ALA A 34 -87.60 -11.48 57.88
N ALA A 35 -87.64 -12.75 57.45
CA ALA A 35 -88.85 -13.57 57.40
C ALA A 35 -89.33 -14.03 58.80
N ALA A 36 -88.42 -14.24 59.75
CA ALA A 36 -88.74 -14.72 61.10
C ALA A 36 -89.29 -13.64 62.05
N GLY A 37 -89.15 -12.35 61.72
CA GLY A 37 -89.59 -11.24 62.57
C GLY A 37 -88.69 -10.98 63.79
N PRO A 38 -89.09 -10.09 64.73
CA PRO A 38 -88.30 -9.76 65.91
C PRO A 38 -87.98 -11.00 66.76
N ILE A 39 -86.75 -11.03 67.29
CA ILE A 39 -86.13 -12.21 67.96
C ILE A 39 -87.03 -12.82 69.04
N ASP A 40 -87.81 -12.00 69.76
CA ASP A 40 -88.66 -12.43 70.88
C ASP A 40 -89.96 -13.15 70.45
N GLY A 41 -90.33 -13.08 69.17
CA GLY A 41 -91.52 -13.73 68.61
C GLY A 41 -91.26 -15.02 67.82
N ALA A 42 -89.98 -15.36 67.59
CA ALA A 42 -89.59 -16.51 66.77
C ALA A 42 -89.56 -17.81 67.57
N SER A 43 -89.92 -18.94 66.93
CA SER A 43 -89.80 -20.28 67.51
C SER A 43 -88.36 -20.54 68.00
N THR A 44 -88.22 -21.19 69.16
CA THR A 44 -86.91 -21.56 69.75
C THR A 44 -86.03 -22.37 68.79
N GLU A 45 -86.66 -23.16 67.92
CA GLU A 45 -85.99 -23.93 66.88
C GLU A 45 -85.44 -23.05 65.75
N ALA A 46 -86.15 -21.99 65.36
CA ALA A 46 -85.71 -21.01 64.37
C ALA A 46 -84.55 -20.14 64.90
N GLN A 47 -84.55 -19.80 66.19
CA GLN A 47 -83.44 -19.12 66.85
C GLN A 47 -82.16 -19.97 66.88
N LEU A 48 -82.30 -21.28 67.14
CA LEU A 48 -81.18 -22.23 67.14
C LEU A 48 -80.56 -22.34 65.74
N GLU A 49 -81.37 -22.49 64.70
CA GLU A 49 -80.89 -22.57 63.30
C GLU A 49 -80.20 -21.28 62.85
N THR A 50 -80.75 -20.12 63.21
CA THR A 50 -80.10 -18.81 62.95
C THR A 50 -78.72 -18.74 63.62
N SER A 51 -78.59 -19.21 64.86
CA SER A 51 -77.30 -19.23 65.58
C SER A 51 -76.28 -20.18 64.94
N LYS A 52 -76.72 -21.35 64.44
CA LYS A 52 -75.85 -22.29 63.70
C LYS A 52 -75.33 -21.67 62.41
N GLN A 53 -76.21 -21.06 61.62
CA GLN A 53 -75.83 -20.40 60.37
C GLN A 53 -74.91 -19.19 60.61
N GLN A 54 -75.12 -18.41 61.67
CA GLN A 54 -74.22 -17.33 62.07
C GLN A 54 -72.80 -17.84 62.37
N LYS A 55 -72.67 -18.93 63.13
CA LYS A 55 -71.36 -19.54 63.43
C LYS A 55 -70.64 -20.04 62.16
N LEU A 56 -71.40 -20.65 61.24
CA LEU A 56 -70.86 -21.10 59.96
C LEU A 56 -70.38 -19.92 59.09
N LEU A 57 -71.17 -18.84 59.03
CA LEU A 57 -70.80 -17.62 58.30
C LEU A 57 -69.53 -16.97 58.87
N ILE A 58 -69.40 -16.89 60.19
CA ILE A 58 -68.19 -16.35 60.85
C ILE A 58 -66.96 -17.17 60.47
N THR A 59 -67.09 -18.48 60.39
CA THR A 59 -66.01 -19.39 59.97
C THR A 59 -65.60 -19.14 58.52
N ASN A 60 -66.58 -19.05 57.60
CA ASN A 60 -66.33 -18.77 56.19
C ASN A 60 -65.70 -17.39 55.97
N LEU A 61 -66.12 -16.37 56.74
CA LEU A 61 -65.50 -15.05 56.72
C LEU A 61 -64.05 -15.06 57.23
N ALA A 62 -63.72 -15.92 58.20
CA ALA A 62 -62.34 -16.09 58.65
C ALA A 62 -61.47 -16.75 57.56
N GLN A 63 -61.99 -17.79 56.89
CA GLN A 63 -61.32 -18.43 55.75
C GLN A 63 -61.09 -17.44 54.60
N LEU A 64 -62.12 -16.66 54.22
CA LEU A 64 -62.01 -15.65 53.17
C LEU A 64 -60.95 -14.58 53.49
N ARG A 65 -60.87 -14.13 54.75
CA ARG A 65 -59.80 -13.21 55.19
C ARG A 65 -58.41 -13.84 55.08
N GLY A 66 -58.29 -15.13 55.37
CA GLY A 66 -57.06 -15.90 55.20
C GLY A 66 -56.63 -15.97 53.73
N LEU A 67 -57.53 -16.40 52.85
CA LEU A 67 -57.30 -16.49 51.41
C LEU A 67 -56.95 -15.13 50.79
N HIS A 68 -57.63 -14.06 51.19
CA HIS A 68 -57.32 -12.70 50.72
C HIS A 68 -55.92 -12.24 51.15
N ARG A 69 -55.48 -12.57 52.38
CA ARG A 69 -54.10 -12.25 52.82
C ARG A 69 -53.06 -13.04 52.04
N ALA A 70 -53.32 -14.31 51.78
CA ALA A 70 -52.45 -15.17 50.96
C ALA A 70 -52.28 -14.60 49.54
N ALA A 71 -53.38 -14.27 48.87
CA ALA A 71 -53.35 -13.70 47.51
C ALA A 71 -52.56 -12.36 47.45
N ASN A 72 -52.73 -11.49 48.46
CA ASN A 72 -51.96 -10.25 48.56
C ASN A 72 -50.46 -10.50 48.79
N PHE A 73 -50.11 -11.54 49.56
CA PHE A 73 -48.73 -11.91 49.80
C PHE A 73 -48.08 -12.46 48.52
N ALA A 74 -48.76 -13.37 47.81
CA ALA A 74 -48.31 -13.92 46.53
C ALA A 74 -48.10 -12.81 45.47
N ALA A 75 -49.01 -11.84 45.39
CA ALA A 75 -48.86 -10.69 44.49
C ALA A 75 -47.62 -9.84 44.82
N ARG A 76 -47.34 -9.59 46.11
CA ARG A 76 -46.14 -8.86 46.54
C ARG A 76 -44.87 -9.65 46.26
N GLN A 77 -44.88 -10.96 46.49
CA GLN A 77 -43.76 -11.84 46.19
C GLN A 77 -43.43 -11.85 44.70
N THR A 78 -44.46 -11.98 43.85
CA THR A 78 -44.30 -11.94 42.39
C THR A 78 -43.74 -10.58 41.93
N LYS A 79 -44.18 -9.47 42.53
CA LYS A 79 -43.63 -8.14 42.26
C LYS A 79 -42.15 -8.03 42.66
N ALA A 80 -41.76 -8.63 43.79
CA ALA A 80 -40.37 -8.64 44.23
C ALA A 80 -39.50 -9.46 43.27
N GLN A 81 -39.92 -10.67 42.93
CA GLN A 81 -39.21 -11.55 41.99
C GLN A 81 -39.07 -10.94 40.60
N THR A 82 -40.13 -10.31 40.07
CA THR A 82 -40.07 -9.63 38.77
C THR A 82 -39.17 -8.40 38.81
N SER A 83 -39.13 -7.66 39.93
CA SER A 83 -38.20 -6.54 40.11
C SER A 83 -36.74 -7.01 40.17
N GLU A 84 -36.46 -8.11 40.85
CA GLU A 84 -35.12 -8.70 40.95
C GLU A 84 -34.64 -9.22 39.58
N ALA A 85 -35.48 -9.99 38.89
CA ALA A 85 -35.18 -10.46 37.53
C ALA A 85 -34.93 -9.28 36.57
N ARG A 86 -35.71 -8.20 36.69
CA ARG A 86 -35.49 -6.98 35.89
C ARG A 86 -34.14 -6.33 36.19
N GLN A 87 -33.77 -6.19 37.46
CA GLN A 87 -32.47 -5.63 37.84
C GLN A 87 -31.31 -6.45 37.27
N GLU A 88 -31.45 -7.78 37.27
CA GLU A 88 -30.44 -8.67 36.69
C GLU A 88 -30.35 -8.51 35.16
N VAL A 89 -31.49 -8.39 34.47
CA VAL A 89 -31.52 -8.08 33.02
C VAL A 89 -30.80 -6.76 32.73
N ASP A 90 -31.09 -5.71 33.51
CA ASP A 90 -30.46 -4.40 33.34
C ASP A 90 -28.94 -4.46 33.59
N ARG A 91 -28.51 -5.23 34.59
CA ARG A 91 -27.09 -5.49 34.89
C ARG A 91 -26.38 -6.17 33.71
N LEU A 92 -26.96 -7.25 33.18
CA LEU A 92 -26.40 -7.97 32.04
C LEU A 92 -26.39 -7.12 30.77
N HIS A 93 -27.43 -6.30 30.56
CA HIS A 93 -27.48 -5.38 29.43
C HIS A 93 -26.33 -4.37 29.46
N LEU A 94 -26.01 -3.81 30.64
CA LEU A 94 -24.87 -2.91 30.80
C LEU A 94 -23.54 -3.62 30.52
N GLN A 95 -23.37 -4.85 31.02
CA GLN A 95 -22.17 -5.65 30.75
C GLN A 95 -21.99 -5.91 29.25
N LEU A 96 -23.08 -6.25 28.56
CA LEU A 96 -23.08 -6.48 27.12
C LEU A 96 -22.73 -5.19 26.35
N GLN A 97 -23.25 -4.04 26.77
CA GLN A 97 -22.89 -2.74 26.16
C GLN A 97 -21.39 -2.43 26.31
N ASN A 98 -20.81 -2.71 27.48
CA ASN A 98 -19.37 -2.52 27.70
C ASN A 98 -18.54 -3.39 26.73
N LEU A 99 -18.92 -4.66 26.55
CA LEU A 99 -18.24 -5.55 25.61
C LEU A 99 -18.36 -5.06 24.15
N TYR A 100 -19.54 -4.58 23.74
CA TYR A 100 -19.70 -4.00 22.40
C TYR A 100 -18.88 -2.73 22.20
N TYR A 101 -18.70 -1.93 23.25
CA TYR A 101 -17.82 -0.76 23.19
C TYR A 101 -16.36 -1.19 23.02
N GLU A 102 -15.89 -2.13 23.83
CA GLU A 102 -14.54 -2.69 23.74
C GLU A 102 -14.28 -3.30 22.36
N GLN A 103 -15.21 -4.10 21.83
CA GLN A 103 -15.10 -4.66 20.48
C GLN A 103 -14.92 -3.56 19.41
N ARG A 104 -15.77 -2.53 19.41
CA ARG A 104 -15.65 -1.44 18.43
C ARG A 104 -14.35 -0.66 18.59
N HIS A 105 -13.90 -0.45 19.82
CA HIS A 105 -12.65 0.24 20.09
C HIS A 105 -11.47 -0.56 19.53
N LEU A 106 -11.37 -1.85 19.85
CA LEU A 106 -10.32 -2.74 19.35
C LEU A 106 -10.37 -2.87 17.82
N GLN A 107 -11.56 -2.99 17.22
CA GLN A 107 -11.70 -2.98 15.76
C GLN A 107 -11.18 -1.69 15.14
N GLY A 108 -11.43 -0.54 15.78
CA GLY A 108 -10.89 0.75 15.36
C GLY A 108 -9.37 0.81 15.47
N GLU A 109 -8.80 0.29 16.56
CA GLU A 109 -7.34 0.20 16.73
C GLU A 109 -6.69 -0.73 15.70
N ILE A 110 -7.26 -1.90 15.45
CA ILE A 110 -6.80 -2.84 14.42
C ILE A 110 -6.85 -2.16 13.05
N THR A 111 -7.96 -1.52 12.69
CA THR A 111 -8.08 -0.81 11.41
C THR A 111 -7.03 0.28 11.28
N ALA A 112 -6.75 1.02 12.36
CA ALA A 112 -5.69 2.03 12.38
C ALA A 112 -4.30 1.40 12.16
N CYS A 113 -4.03 0.27 12.81
CA CYS A 113 -2.79 -0.49 12.61
C CYS A 113 -2.68 -1.10 11.20
N GLU A 114 -3.76 -1.59 10.61
CA GLU A 114 -3.78 -2.15 9.25
C GLU A 114 -3.68 -1.07 8.18
N SER A 115 -4.24 0.11 8.45
CA SER A 115 -4.09 1.29 7.58
C SER A 115 -2.70 1.92 7.66
N PHE A 116 -1.90 1.55 8.67
CA PHE A 116 -0.52 1.99 8.76
C PHE A 116 0.25 1.39 7.58
N GLU A 117 0.80 2.27 6.74
CA GLU A 117 1.59 1.93 5.56
C GLU A 117 2.89 1.22 6.01
N SER A 118 2.77 -0.08 6.32
CA SER A 118 3.87 -0.95 6.67
C SER A 118 3.90 -2.13 5.72
N VAL A 119 5.08 -2.35 5.15
CA VAL A 119 5.38 -3.46 4.25
C VAL A 119 5.24 -4.76 5.06
N SER A 120 4.08 -5.40 4.98
CA SER A 120 3.92 -6.78 5.39
C SER A 120 3.97 -7.66 4.15
N ILE A 121 5.09 -8.35 4.01
CA ILE A 121 5.23 -9.46 3.07
C ILE A 121 4.52 -10.63 3.72
N ALA A 122 3.31 -10.94 3.25
CA ALA A 122 2.64 -12.18 3.58
C ALA A 122 2.96 -13.21 2.49
N PRO A 123 3.47 -14.41 2.86
CA PRO A 123 3.89 -15.42 1.91
C PRO A 123 2.67 -16.02 1.23
N VAL A 124 2.64 -15.99 -0.10
CA VAL A 124 1.69 -16.75 -0.90
C VAL A 124 2.03 -18.23 -0.72
N SER A 125 1.23 -18.94 0.07
CA SER A 125 1.24 -20.40 0.09
C SER A 125 -0.19 -20.94 0.19
N LEU A 126 -0.42 -21.98 -0.62
CA LEU A 126 -1.62 -22.83 -0.77
C LEU A 126 -2.79 -22.29 -1.60
N LEU A 127 -2.73 -22.59 -2.90
CA LEU A 127 -3.85 -23.25 -3.58
C LEU A 127 -3.33 -24.51 -4.28
N ASP A 128 -3.46 -25.63 -3.56
CA ASP A 128 -3.82 -26.97 -4.05
C ASP A 128 -3.34 -27.37 -5.45
N GLN A 129 -2.13 -27.91 -5.51
CA GLN A 129 -1.73 -28.90 -6.50
C GLN A 129 -1.95 -30.28 -5.89
N ASP A 130 -3.15 -30.85 -6.03
CA ASP A 130 -3.40 -32.29 -5.89
C ASP A 130 -4.83 -32.58 -6.39
N ALA A 131 -4.99 -32.58 -7.71
CA ALA A 131 -6.15 -33.18 -8.38
C ALA A 131 -5.78 -33.65 -9.79
N GLU A 132 -4.69 -34.41 -9.91
CA GLU A 132 -4.53 -35.34 -11.02
C GLU A 132 -5.06 -36.70 -10.56
N GLU A 133 -6.30 -37.03 -10.89
CA GLU A 133 -6.66 -38.44 -11.16
C GLU A 133 -7.96 -38.57 -11.98
N GLN A 134 -7.80 -39.21 -13.14
CA GLN A 134 -8.79 -40.00 -13.89
C GLN A 134 -9.88 -39.25 -14.68
N VAL A 135 -9.48 -38.69 -15.83
CA VAL A 135 -10.39 -38.55 -16.98
C VAL A 135 -10.48 -39.91 -17.66
N GLU A 136 -11.40 -40.75 -17.17
CA GLU A 136 -11.87 -41.92 -17.92
C GLU A 136 -12.76 -41.42 -19.07
N ALA A 137 -12.35 -41.74 -20.29
CA ALA A 137 -13.02 -41.35 -21.52
C ALA A 137 -14.41 -42.01 -21.62
N ASN A 138 -15.45 -41.31 -21.17
CA ASN A 138 -16.83 -41.62 -21.53
C ASN A 138 -17.20 -40.87 -22.82
N PRO A 139 -17.47 -41.56 -23.94
CA PRO A 139 -17.90 -40.88 -25.16
C PRO A 139 -19.30 -40.29 -24.94
N MET A 140 -19.42 -38.99 -25.24
CA MET A 140 -20.69 -38.27 -25.17
C MET A 140 -21.80 -38.96 -25.98
N PRO A 141 -23.05 -38.98 -25.49
CA PRO A 141 -24.18 -39.39 -26.32
C PRO A 141 -24.36 -38.35 -27.43
N VAL A 142 -24.32 -38.80 -28.69
CA VAL A 142 -24.66 -37.96 -29.84
C VAL A 142 -26.15 -37.62 -29.74
N ALA A 143 -26.47 -36.41 -29.30
CA ALA A 143 -27.82 -35.86 -29.36
C ALA A 143 -28.16 -35.52 -30.82
N PRO A 144 -29.40 -35.78 -31.27
CA PRO A 144 -29.77 -35.55 -32.65
C PRO A 144 -29.82 -34.05 -32.95
N ALA A 145 -29.29 -33.70 -34.12
CA ALA A 145 -29.38 -32.38 -34.71
C ALA A 145 -30.84 -31.89 -34.67
N ASN A 146 -31.11 -30.84 -33.88
CA ASN A 146 -32.21 -29.88 -34.00
C ASN A 146 -32.18 -28.88 -32.82
N HIS A 147 -31.26 -27.90 -32.83
CA HIS A 147 -31.46 -26.66 -32.06
C HIS A 147 -30.56 -25.52 -32.56
N GLU A 148 -31.03 -24.76 -33.55
CA GLU A 148 -30.40 -23.48 -33.99
C GLU A 148 -30.64 -22.33 -33.00
N CYS A 149 -30.78 -22.58 -31.69
CA CYS A 149 -31.16 -21.55 -30.70
C CYS A 149 -30.28 -21.51 -29.44
N GLU A 150 -29.30 -22.40 -29.29
CA GLU A 150 -28.42 -22.44 -28.10
C GLU A 150 -27.09 -21.70 -28.32
N ASP A 151 -26.60 -21.64 -29.56
CA ASP A 151 -25.34 -20.97 -29.88
C ASP A 151 -25.42 -19.45 -29.65
N GLU A 152 -26.57 -18.82 -29.90
CA GLU A 152 -26.73 -17.37 -29.73
C GLU A 152 -26.78 -16.95 -28.24
N TYR A 153 -27.26 -17.83 -27.35
CA TYR A 153 -27.27 -17.60 -25.91
C TYR A 153 -25.87 -17.79 -25.31
N LEU A 154 -25.17 -18.84 -25.73
CA LEU A 154 -23.79 -19.09 -25.30
C LEU A 154 -22.80 -18.07 -25.87
N ASP A 155 -23.02 -17.54 -27.08
CA ASP A 155 -22.21 -16.43 -27.63
C ASP A 155 -22.49 -15.12 -26.92
N LYS A 156 -23.74 -14.84 -26.50
CA LYS A 156 -24.06 -13.68 -25.65
C LYS A 156 -23.40 -13.78 -24.28
N ILE A 157 -23.39 -14.96 -23.68
CA ILE A 157 -22.68 -15.23 -22.43
C ILE A 157 -21.17 -15.06 -22.64
N ARG A 158 -20.59 -15.70 -23.66
CA ARG A 158 -19.15 -15.63 -23.95
C ARG A 158 -18.72 -14.21 -24.32
N SER A 159 -19.54 -13.45 -25.03
CA SER A 159 -19.33 -12.04 -25.34
C SER A 159 -19.49 -11.14 -24.11
N SER A 160 -20.39 -11.47 -23.18
CA SER A 160 -20.54 -10.77 -21.91
C SER A 160 -19.33 -10.99 -21.00
N TYR A 161 -18.76 -12.20 -21.00
CA TYR A 161 -17.56 -12.51 -20.21
C TYR A 161 -16.26 -12.08 -20.91
N CYS A 162 -16.19 -12.03 -22.25
CA CYS A 162 -14.97 -11.62 -22.94
C CYS A 162 -14.63 -10.13 -22.75
N CYS A 163 -15.61 -9.30 -22.39
CA CYS A 163 -15.42 -7.89 -22.08
C CYS A 163 -15.17 -7.64 -20.58
N SER A 164 -15.76 -8.44 -19.68
CA SER A 164 -15.60 -8.27 -18.23
C SER A 164 -14.37 -8.95 -17.65
N VAL A 165 -13.91 -10.05 -18.24
CA VAL A 165 -12.68 -10.75 -17.82
C VAL A 165 -11.42 -9.89 -17.94
N PRO A 166 -11.18 -9.13 -19.04
CA PRO A 166 -10.04 -8.23 -19.10
C PRO A 166 -10.17 -7.04 -18.15
N GLU A 167 -11.37 -6.48 -17.95
CA GLU A 167 -11.60 -5.38 -16.98
C GLU A 167 -11.37 -5.85 -15.54
N LEU A 168 -11.90 -7.01 -15.16
CA LEU A 168 -11.63 -7.64 -13.86
C LEU A 168 -10.16 -8.03 -13.71
N ALA A 169 -9.50 -8.49 -14.77
CA ALA A 169 -8.07 -8.77 -14.73
C ALA A 169 -7.26 -7.49 -14.54
N GLN A 170 -7.69 -6.38 -15.12
CA GLN A 170 -7.03 -5.08 -15.02
C GLN A 170 -7.26 -4.44 -13.64
N GLU A 171 -8.47 -4.54 -13.09
CA GLU A 171 -8.78 -4.19 -11.70
C GLU A 171 -7.97 -5.07 -10.71
N LEU A 172 -7.84 -6.37 -10.97
CA LEU A 172 -7.00 -7.27 -10.16
C LEU A 172 -5.51 -6.93 -10.27
N ILE A 173 -5.02 -6.49 -11.43
CA ILE A 173 -3.64 -6.01 -11.61
C ILE A 173 -3.41 -4.68 -10.87
N GLU A 174 -4.40 -3.78 -10.86
CA GLU A 174 -4.34 -2.53 -10.09
C GLU A 174 -4.41 -2.76 -8.57
N ILE A 175 -5.26 -3.69 -8.13
CA ILE A 175 -5.36 -4.11 -6.72
C ILE A 175 -4.08 -4.82 -6.26
N LYS A 176 -3.48 -5.67 -7.12
CA LYS A 176 -2.25 -6.41 -6.82
C LYS A 176 -0.99 -5.53 -6.79
N ASN A 177 -1.10 -4.28 -7.28
CA ASN A 177 -0.03 -3.27 -7.26
C ASN A 177 -0.35 -2.07 -6.33
N SER A 178 -1.19 -2.27 -5.31
CA SER A 178 -1.74 -1.18 -4.48
C SER A 178 -0.75 -0.54 -3.49
N HIS A 179 0.51 -1.00 -3.44
CA HIS A 179 1.50 -0.43 -2.54
C HIS A 179 2.66 0.26 -3.28
N SER A 180 3.00 1.47 -2.82
CA SER A 180 4.05 2.35 -3.35
C SER A 180 5.40 1.65 -3.58
N TYR A 181 5.76 0.66 -2.74
CA TYR A 181 7.01 -0.08 -2.86
C TYR A 181 7.05 -1.08 -4.04
N GLN A 182 5.91 -1.57 -4.52
CA GLN A 182 5.83 -2.43 -5.72
C GLN A 182 6.00 -1.62 -7.02
N GLN A 183 5.92 -0.29 -6.94
CA GLN A 183 6.19 0.62 -8.05
C GLN A 183 7.68 0.99 -8.17
N LEU A 184 8.53 0.53 -7.24
CA LEU A 184 9.97 0.76 -7.29
C LEU A 184 10.57 -0.13 -8.39
N PRO A 185 11.23 0.44 -9.43
CA PRO A 185 11.90 -0.36 -10.45
C PRO A 185 13.10 -1.05 -9.80
N LEU A 186 12.90 -2.31 -9.41
CA LEU A 186 13.91 -3.22 -8.90
C LEU A 186 14.23 -4.24 -9.99
N ILE A 187 15.48 -4.67 -10.06
CA ILE A 187 15.88 -5.84 -10.86
C ILE A 187 14.99 -7.06 -10.53
N PRO A 188 14.52 -7.83 -11.54
CA PRO A 188 13.73 -9.04 -11.31
C PRO A 188 14.42 -10.03 -10.37
N VAL A 189 13.63 -10.83 -9.65
CA VAL A 189 14.17 -11.80 -8.66
C VAL A 189 15.16 -12.77 -9.31
N ASP A 190 14.83 -13.31 -10.48
CA ASP A 190 15.66 -14.29 -11.18
C ASP A 190 17.03 -13.70 -11.57
N GLU A 191 17.03 -12.47 -12.07
CA GLU A 191 18.26 -11.75 -12.43
C GLU A 191 19.08 -11.38 -11.18
N PHE A 192 18.43 -11.00 -10.09
CA PHE A 192 19.11 -10.74 -8.82
C PHE A 192 19.82 -11.99 -8.29
N LEU A 193 19.14 -13.14 -8.27
CA LEU A 193 19.71 -14.40 -7.79
C LEU A 193 20.85 -14.89 -8.68
N ALA A 194 20.82 -14.59 -9.99
CA ALA A 194 21.93 -14.86 -10.89
C ALA A 194 23.18 -14.03 -10.56
N LEU A 195 23.02 -12.77 -10.15
CA LEU A 195 24.11 -11.90 -9.70
C LEU A 195 24.57 -12.21 -8.27
N LYS A 196 23.64 -12.62 -7.42
CA LYS A 196 23.80 -12.82 -5.97
C LYS A 196 23.21 -14.16 -5.54
N PRO A 197 23.87 -15.29 -5.88
CA PRO A 197 23.36 -16.63 -5.54
C PRO A 197 23.39 -16.90 -4.02
N GLU A 198 24.10 -16.09 -3.25
CA GLU A 198 24.16 -16.17 -1.78
C GLU A 198 22.80 -15.95 -1.09
N HIS A 199 21.89 -15.20 -1.73
CA HIS A 199 20.56 -14.90 -1.21
C HIS A 199 19.47 -15.90 -1.64
N ALA A 200 19.83 -17.01 -2.30
CA ALA A 200 18.86 -17.99 -2.79
C ALA A 200 18.11 -18.76 -1.69
N ALA A 201 18.66 -18.78 -0.47
CA ALA A 201 18.07 -19.43 0.69
C ALA A 201 17.37 -18.47 1.66
N ASP A 202 17.38 -17.17 1.36
CA ASP A 202 16.79 -16.14 2.23
C ASP A 202 15.26 -16.15 2.16
N ASP A 203 14.62 -15.66 3.23
CA ASP A 203 13.18 -15.46 3.23
C ASP A 203 12.77 -14.29 2.30
N GLU A 204 11.50 -14.24 1.88
CA GLU A 204 11.02 -13.26 0.90
C GLU A 204 11.30 -11.80 1.35
N ASN A 205 11.24 -11.55 2.66
CA ASN A 205 11.52 -10.25 3.24
C ASN A 205 13.01 -9.89 3.20
N ALA A 206 13.90 -10.79 3.63
CA ALA A 206 15.34 -10.56 3.57
C ALA A 206 15.81 -10.46 2.11
N LEU A 207 15.24 -11.25 1.20
CA LEU A 207 15.50 -11.15 -0.23
C LEU A 207 15.06 -9.79 -0.79
N MET A 208 13.89 -9.28 -0.39
CA MET A 208 13.44 -7.94 -0.80
C MET A 208 14.36 -6.84 -0.26
N VAL A 209 14.77 -6.91 1.01
CA VAL A 209 15.71 -5.95 1.61
C VAL A 209 17.08 -6.00 0.90
N ALA A 210 17.61 -7.19 0.63
CA ALA A 210 18.87 -7.37 -0.08
C ALA A 210 18.81 -6.81 -1.51
N ARG A 211 17.69 -7.02 -2.21
CA ARG A 211 17.44 -6.44 -3.55
C ARG A 211 17.40 -4.92 -3.51
N ILE A 212 16.74 -4.32 -2.51
CA ILE A 212 16.68 -2.86 -2.34
C ILE A 212 18.08 -2.29 -2.08
N GLU A 213 18.86 -2.92 -1.22
CA GLU A 213 20.20 -2.44 -0.88
C GLU A 213 21.17 -2.56 -2.05
N HIS A 214 21.06 -3.63 -2.86
CA HIS A 214 21.81 -3.76 -4.10
C HIS A 214 21.53 -2.60 -5.06
N GLU A 215 20.27 -2.37 -5.39
CA GLU A 215 19.82 -1.27 -6.27
C GLU A 215 20.27 0.10 -5.76
N ARG A 216 20.15 0.32 -4.45
CA ARG A 216 20.65 1.53 -3.81
C ARG A 216 22.16 1.69 -4.01
N SER A 217 22.93 0.65 -3.75
CA SER A 217 24.39 0.67 -3.88
C SER A 217 24.83 0.95 -5.33
N GLU A 218 24.13 0.38 -6.31
CA GLU A 218 24.40 0.61 -7.74
C GLU A 218 24.09 2.05 -8.13
N ARG A 219 22.96 2.60 -7.67
CA ARG A 219 22.59 4.01 -7.91
C ARG A 219 23.59 4.97 -7.28
N GLU A 220 24.03 4.70 -6.06
CA GLU A 220 25.07 5.49 -5.38
C GLU A 220 26.40 5.46 -6.15
N ALA A 221 26.82 4.29 -6.64
CA ALA A 221 28.03 4.15 -7.44
C ALA A 221 27.95 4.90 -8.78
N LEU A 222 26.79 4.88 -9.45
CA LEU A 222 26.57 5.63 -10.68
C LEU A 222 26.59 7.15 -10.46
N GLU A 223 26.00 7.63 -9.37
CA GLU A 223 26.01 9.07 -9.04
C GLU A 223 27.42 9.54 -8.67
N GLN A 224 28.21 8.73 -7.96
CA GLN A 224 29.62 9.01 -7.69
C GLN A 224 30.42 9.16 -9.01
N LYS A 225 30.29 8.19 -9.93
CA LYS A 225 30.93 8.26 -11.25
C LYS A 225 30.50 9.50 -12.04
N ARG A 226 29.21 9.84 -12.00
CA ARG A 226 28.68 11.04 -12.66
C ARG A 226 29.33 12.30 -12.10
N MET A 227 29.44 12.42 -10.77
CA MET A 227 30.07 13.58 -10.12
C MET A 227 31.56 13.70 -10.45
N GLU A 228 32.30 12.58 -10.49
CA GLU A 228 33.69 12.55 -10.91
C GLU A 228 33.88 13.02 -12.35
N LEU A 229 33.06 12.52 -13.27
CA LEU A 229 33.08 12.92 -14.68
C LEU A 229 32.71 14.38 -14.86
N LEU A 230 31.73 14.90 -14.11
CA LEU A 230 31.37 16.31 -14.12
C LEU A 230 32.53 17.20 -13.65
N LYS A 231 33.23 16.81 -12.58
CA LYS A 231 34.41 17.52 -12.08
C LYS A 231 35.55 17.51 -13.10
N ARG A 232 35.79 16.36 -13.75
CA ARG A 232 36.79 16.25 -14.82
C ARG A 232 36.43 17.12 -16.02
N LYS A 233 35.16 17.12 -16.43
CA LYS A 233 34.64 17.99 -17.50
C LYS A 233 34.87 19.46 -17.18
N GLN A 234 34.52 19.91 -15.97
CA GLN A 234 34.73 21.31 -15.55
C GLN A 234 36.22 21.71 -15.57
N LYS A 235 37.11 20.83 -15.10
CA LYS A 235 38.56 21.05 -15.18
C LYS A 235 39.03 21.21 -16.62
N LEU A 236 38.62 20.29 -17.52
CA LEU A 236 38.98 20.36 -18.93
C LEU A 236 38.43 21.63 -19.60
N ILE A 237 37.24 22.09 -19.25
CA ILE A 237 36.69 23.36 -19.77
C ILE A 237 37.54 24.54 -19.30
N ALA A 238 37.93 24.59 -18.02
CA ALA A 238 38.78 25.64 -17.47
C ALA A 238 40.17 25.65 -18.14
N ASP A 239 40.79 24.48 -18.32
CA ASP A 239 42.09 24.34 -18.98
C ASP A 239 42.03 24.76 -20.45
N ASN A 240 40.97 24.38 -21.18
CA ASN A 240 40.77 24.81 -22.56
C ASN A 240 40.56 26.33 -22.66
N LYS A 241 39.80 26.93 -21.73
CA LYS A 241 39.62 28.38 -21.67
C LYS A 241 40.96 29.09 -21.41
N ARG A 242 41.75 28.60 -20.45
CA ARG A 242 43.08 29.14 -20.15
C ARG A 242 44.01 29.07 -21.36
N ARG A 243 44.09 27.91 -22.03
CA ARG A 243 44.91 27.76 -23.25
C ARG A 243 44.46 28.70 -24.37
N LYS A 244 43.16 28.91 -24.53
CA LYS A 244 42.61 29.87 -25.50
C LYS A 244 43.03 31.31 -25.17
N ASP A 245 42.96 31.70 -23.90
CA ASP A 245 43.36 33.03 -23.44
C ASP A 245 44.88 33.23 -23.59
N ASP A 246 45.69 32.21 -23.29
CA ASP A 246 47.15 32.21 -23.46
C ASP A 246 47.53 32.34 -24.95
N LEU A 247 46.88 31.59 -25.85
CA LEU A 247 47.06 31.74 -27.31
C LEU A 247 46.70 33.15 -27.78
N SER A 248 45.58 33.71 -27.31
CA SER A 248 45.20 35.09 -27.67
C SER A 248 46.20 36.13 -27.18
N ASN A 249 46.88 35.88 -26.05
CA ASN A 249 47.92 36.77 -25.55
C ASN A 249 49.21 36.66 -26.37
N LEU A 250 49.62 35.44 -26.74
CA LEU A 250 50.75 35.21 -27.65
C LEU A 250 50.52 35.86 -29.01
N ASP A 251 49.30 35.76 -29.56
CA ASP A 251 48.93 36.44 -30.81
C ASP A 251 49.11 37.96 -30.70
N LYS A 252 48.65 38.57 -29.59
CA LYS A 252 48.86 40.01 -29.33
C LYS A 252 50.34 40.37 -29.17
N GLU A 253 51.14 39.51 -28.54
CA GLU A 253 52.58 39.72 -28.40
C GLU A 253 53.30 39.63 -29.75
N LEU A 254 52.91 38.70 -30.62
CA LEU A 254 53.41 38.60 -31.98
C LEU A 254 53.04 39.81 -32.82
N GLU A 255 51.78 40.27 -32.76
CA GLU A 255 51.35 41.51 -33.43
C GLU A 255 52.20 42.71 -32.98
N LYS A 256 52.38 42.89 -31.67
CA LYS A 256 53.27 43.91 -31.13
C LYS A 256 54.69 43.72 -31.64
N PHE A 257 55.25 42.51 -31.60
CA PHE A 257 56.61 42.26 -32.06
C PHE A 257 56.77 42.63 -33.54
N ILE A 258 55.82 42.24 -34.40
CA ILE A 258 55.78 42.61 -35.82
C ILE A 258 55.75 44.14 -35.96
N ASP A 259 54.91 44.83 -35.20
CA ASP A 259 54.81 46.29 -35.24
C ASP A 259 56.09 47.00 -34.79
N HIS A 260 56.75 46.51 -33.74
CA HIS A 260 58.03 47.02 -33.27
C HIS A 260 59.17 46.74 -34.27
N LYS A 261 59.10 45.62 -35.01
CA LYS A 261 60.11 45.22 -36.00
C LYS A 261 59.88 45.79 -37.39
N ARG A 262 58.67 46.26 -37.70
CA ARG A 262 58.27 46.89 -38.97
C ARG A 262 59.21 48.04 -39.41
N PRO A 263 59.67 48.94 -38.51
CA PRO A 263 60.66 49.97 -38.86
C PRO A 263 62.05 49.39 -39.16
N GLN A 264 62.51 48.38 -38.41
CA GLN A 264 63.81 47.73 -38.59
C GLN A 264 63.90 46.91 -39.89
N THR A 265 62.83 46.21 -40.27
CA THR A 265 62.75 45.49 -41.55
C THR A 265 62.71 46.43 -42.76
N ARG A 266 62.19 47.66 -42.60
CA ARG A 266 62.25 48.68 -43.67
C ARG A 266 63.67 49.17 -43.94
N CYS A 267 64.54 49.18 -42.94
CA CYS A 267 65.96 49.54 -43.11
C CYS A 267 66.82 48.36 -43.60
N LEU A 268 66.47 47.11 -43.28
CA LEU A 268 67.19 45.91 -43.72
C LEU A 268 66.70 45.34 -45.07
N GLY A 269 65.45 45.61 -45.43
CA GLY A 269 64.82 45.12 -46.67
C GLY A 269 65.35 45.76 -47.96
N ASP A 270 66.12 46.85 -47.86
CA ASP A 270 66.70 47.53 -49.02
C ASP A 270 68.09 46.98 -49.43
N GLN A 271 68.64 45.96 -48.73
CA GLN A 271 69.98 45.44 -49.04
C GLN A 271 70.09 43.97 -49.45
N ASN A 272 69.02 43.15 -49.37
CA ASN A 272 69.13 41.73 -49.79
C ASN A 272 67.89 41.24 -50.55
N ARG A 273 67.84 41.60 -51.83
CA ARG A 273 67.06 40.87 -52.84
C ARG A 273 67.99 39.88 -53.53
N LEU A 274 68.23 38.71 -52.94
CA LEU A 274 68.79 37.55 -53.65
C LEU A 274 68.37 36.24 -52.95
N GLN A 275 67.59 35.46 -53.71
CA GLN A 275 67.41 34.00 -53.73
C GLN A 275 67.86 33.20 -52.51
N HIS A 276 66.99 32.42 -51.87
CA HIS A 276 67.29 31.03 -51.44
C HIS A 276 66.03 30.23 -51.02
N GLY A 277 65.90 29.05 -51.65
CA GLY A 277 65.41 27.75 -51.17
C GLY A 277 64.31 27.63 -50.11
N THR A 278 63.22 26.97 -50.49
CA THR A 278 62.22 26.37 -49.59
C THR A 278 62.86 25.22 -48.79
N VAL A 279 63.08 25.39 -47.48
CA VAL A 279 63.50 24.31 -46.58
C VAL A 279 62.29 23.83 -45.76
N CYS A 280 62.07 22.51 -45.74
CA CYS A 280 60.97 21.84 -45.02
C CYS A 280 61.08 22.04 -43.50
N LEU A 281 60.11 22.78 -42.92
CA LEU A 281 60.00 23.11 -41.48
C LEU A 281 59.26 22.07 -40.62
N SER A 282 58.87 20.92 -41.17
CA SER A 282 57.96 19.99 -40.48
C SER A 282 58.61 19.13 -39.39
N HIS A 283 59.94 19.00 -39.34
CA HIS A 283 60.62 18.05 -38.45
C HIS A 283 61.03 18.60 -37.07
N THR A 284 60.94 19.90 -36.82
CA THR A 284 61.53 20.53 -35.61
C THR A 284 60.54 20.75 -34.46
N ILE A 285 59.24 20.51 -34.63
CA ILE A 285 58.21 20.96 -33.68
C ILE A 285 58.17 20.12 -32.37
N SER A 286 58.74 18.91 -32.34
CA SER A 286 58.70 18.02 -31.16
C SER A 286 59.96 18.01 -30.28
N GLU A 287 60.90 18.95 -30.48
CA GLU A 287 62.17 18.94 -29.75
C GLU A 287 62.23 19.86 -28.50
N PRO A 288 62.96 19.48 -27.44
CA PRO A 288 63.12 20.29 -26.23
C PRO A 288 63.83 21.62 -26.53
N GLN A 289 63.36 22.73 -25.93
CA GLN A 289 63.75 24.10 -26.30
C GLN A 289 65.27 24.37 -26.41
N LYS A 290 66.11 23.72 -25.58
CA LYS A 290 67.57 23.87 -25.65
C LYS A 290 68.20 23.31 -26.94
N SER A 291 67.61 22.28 -27.56
CA SER A 291 68.10 21.75 -28.84
C SER A 291 67.64 22.61 -30.02
N MET A 292 66.44 23.18 -29.95
CA MET A 292 65.91 24.13 -30.93
C MET A 292 66.80 25.38 -31.06
N SER A 293 67.19 26.00 -29.93
CA SER A 293 68.09 27.18 -29.95
C SER A 293 69.47 26.86 -30.49
N ARG A 294 70.07 25.72 -30.11
CA ARG A 294 71.38 25.30 -30.64
C ARG A 294 71.33 24.99 -32.14
N LYS A 295 70.24 24.38 -32.64
CA LYS A 295 70.08 24.11 -34.07
C LYS A 295 69.87 25.39 -34.88
N ALA A 296 69.14 26.36 -34.33
CA ALA A 296 69.02 27.69 -34.94
C ALA A 296 70.39 28.39 -35.01
N GLU A 297 71.17 28.40 -33.92
CA GLU A 297 72.53 28.96 -33.89
C GLU A 297 73.50 28.25 -34.86
N VAL A 298 73.44 26.92 -34.94
CA VAL A 298 74.28 26.15 -35.86
C VAL A 298 73.87 26.37 -37.32
N SER A 299 72.57 26.51 -37.61
CA SER A 299 72.08 26.85 -38.96
C SER A 299 72.50 28.26 -39.37
N ASP A 300 72.40 29.24 -38.47
CA ASP A 300 72.81 30.62 -38.74
C ASP A 300 74.33 30.71 -38.97
N MET A 301 75.14 30.08 -38.10
CA MET A 301 76.60 30.02 -38.28
C MET A 301 77.01 29.32 -39.59
N ARG A 302 76.27 28.28 -40.02
CA ARG A 302 76.56 27.54 -41.25
C ARG A 302 76.20 28.32 -42.52
N SER A 303 75.29 29.30 -42.45
CA SER A 303 75.00 30.20 -43.57
C SER A 303 76.04 31.32 -43.74
N VAL A 304 76.73 31.69 -42.67
CA VAL A 304 77.69 32.82 -42.63
C VAL A 304 79.11 32.39 -43.06
N ILE A 305 79.46 31.11 -42.95
CA ILE A 305 80.82 30.61 -43.22
C ILE A 305 80.77 29.49 -44.28
N THR A 306 80.93 29.88 -45.54
CA THR A 306 81.34 29.08 -46.72
C THR A 306 80.41 27.98 -47.26
N GLY A 307 80.28 27.97 -48.60
CA GLY A 307 79.66 26.89 -49.35
C GLY A 307 80.37 25.54 -49.22
N SER A 308 79.56 24.49 -49.46
CA SER A 308 79.95 23.10 -49.75
C SER A 308 80.60 22.31 -48.61
N ARG A 309 79.77 21.57 -47.86
CA ARG A 309 80.00 20.16 -47.49
C ARG A 309 78.74 19.53 -46.87
N GLU A 310 78.16 18.58 -47.59
CA GLU A 310 77.24 17.57 -47.06
C GLU A 310 77.93 16.79 -45.93
N LEU A 311 77.21 16.59 -44.84
CA LEU A 311 77.52 15.56 -43.85
C LEU A 311 76.22 14.79 -43.62
N ASP A 312 76.27 13.52 -43.99
CA ASP A 312 75.23 12.52 -43.80
C ASP A 312 74.74 12.51 -42.34
N LEU A 313 73.42 12.48 -42.21
CA LEU A 313 72.74 12.19 -40.95
C LEU A 313 72.72 10.69 -40.74
N ASP A 314 73.37 10.22 -39.68
CA ASP A 314 73.11 8.90 -39.14
C ASP A 314 72.59 8.95 -37.70
N SER A 315 71.58 8.10 -37.50
CA SER A 315 71.05 7.55 -36.25
C SER A 315 69.90 8.28 -35.50
N HIS A 316 68.75 7.59 -35.59
CA HIS A 316 67.85 7.21 -34.49
C HIS A 316 67.15 8.28 -33.65
N VAL A 317 65.91 8.60 -34.03
CA VAL A 317 64.85 8.95 -33.08
C VAL A 317 63.82 7.82 -33.08
N MET A 318 64.08 6.83 -32.23
CA MET A 318 63.07 5.86 -31.81
C MET A 318 62.30 6.45 -30.64
N LEU A 319 60.97 6.29 -30.70
CA LEU A 319 60.00 6.32 -29.60
C LEU A 319 59.53 7.69 -29.07
N SER A 320 58.46 8.21 -29.69
CA SER A 320 57.36 8.88 -28.98
C SER A 320 56.15 9.11 -29.90
N LYS A 321 55.55 8.01 -30.37
CA LYS A 321 54.17 8.01 -30.87
C LYS A 321 53.32 7.17 -29.92
N GLU A 322 52.69 7.82 -28.96
CA GLU A 322 51.51 7.24 -28.32
C GLU A 322 50.38 7.20 -29.34
N LEU A 323 49.85 5.99 -29.53
CA LEU A 323 48.73 5.66 -30.39
C LEU A 323 47.50 6.50 -30.00
N ILE A 324 46.98 7.29 -30.94
CA ILE A 324 45.55 7.62 -30.97
C ILE A 324 44.94 6.64 -31.97
N ALA A 325 44.46 5.52 -31.44
CA ALA A 325 43.54 4.63 -32.12
C ALA A 325 42.14 4.84 -31.52
N ASP A 326 41.14 4.62 -32.37
CA ASP A 326 39.70 4.57 -32.10
C ASP A 326 38.91 5.89 -32.12
N SER A 327 38.63 6.36 -33.34
CA SER A 327 37.32 6.95 -33.65
C SER A 327 36.63 6.12 -34.75
N GLY A 328 35.92 5.08 -34.30
CA GLY A 328 34.97 4.35 -35.12
C GLY A 328 33.84 5.24 -35.60
N CYS A 329 33.59 5.18 -36.91
CA CYS A 329 32.42 5.72 -37.57
C CYS A 329 31.13 5.26 -36.87
N TYR A 330 30.34 6.21 -36.36
CA TYR A 330 28.91 5.99 -36.13
C TYR A 330 28.08 6.86 -37.05
N ARG A 331 27.26 6.13 -37.80
CA ARG A 331 26.31 6.50 -38.84
C ARG A 331 25.23 7.40 -38.24
N LEU A 332 24.99 8.54 -38.88
CA LEU A 332 23.82 9.39 -38.65
C LEU A 332 22.54 8.58 -38.87
N ILE A 333 21.85 8.22 -37.79
CA ILE A 333 20.45 7.79 -37.82
C ILE A 333 19.61 8.97 -37.35
N SER A 334 18.79 9.44 -38.27
CA SER A 334 17.80 10.51 -38.14
C SER A 334 16.84 10.24 -36.98
N LEU A 335 16.82 11.13 -35.97
CA LEU A 335 15.74 11.18 -34.99
C LEU A 335 14.73 12.25 -35.40
N ARG A 336 13.52 11.75 -35.68
CA ARG A 336 12.29 12.51 -35.89
C ARG A 336 12.05 13.51 -34.77
N GLN A 337 11.66 14.71 -35.19
CA GLN A 337 11.06 15.75 -34.37
C GLN A 337 9.77 15.24 -33.70
N TYR A 338 9.65 15.45 -32.39
CA TYR A 338 8.36 15.60 -31.72
C TYR A 338 8.03 17.09 -31.61
N PRO A 339 6.79 17.52 -31.93
CA PRO A 339 6.41 18.93 -31.87
C PRO A 339 6.09 19.34 -30.42
N ASN A 340 6.58 20.51 -30.03
CA ASN A 340 6.16 21.23 -28.83
C ASN A 340 5.68 22.62 -29.28
N ARG A 341 4.39 22.73 -29.61
CA ARG A 341 3.46 23.82 -29.29
C ARG A 341 2.14 23.65 -30.04
#